data_AF-A0A7C8M9Y8-F1
#
_entry.id   AF-A0A7C8M9Y8-F1
#
_cell.length_a   1.000
_cell.length_b   1.000
_cell.length_c   1.000
_cell.angle_alpha   90.00
_cell.angle_beta   90.00
_cell.angle_gamma   90.00
#
_symmetry.space_group_name_H-M   'P 1'
#
loop_
_entity.id
_entity.type
_entity.pdbx_description
1 polymer ?
#
loop_
_entity_poly.entity_id
_entity_poly.type
_entity_poly.pdbx_seq_one_letter_code
_entity_poly.pdbx_strand_id
1 'polypeptide(L)'
;MSRTVELGRAVLCSPDIQHELWLTTLITISPQQNTLIDLQGLRQSVLVELLLSGNAWVGRGCGMHLLLELTLEREPIARPELAVVAENVINAPAWDQLNFPLSLPHDGANDSTSAVDYGKLRINVGHAREANTPAQSHLRMSRIVTAANATPPEGVPGLALESVRFIMDIVRTRSSVLGGGTTGNRTKRTKQPSCNSTQTEVSTPLLEHDDAVVLFDELCGPSETPQIPCSPRRKRKHSTSSNVTTKPMPTFADSSPSTDSHTQPEGYLSGNVDMLTKFVDSTIRLSVCSSLARSATGMKVKTKTFSGCLADVAPCLWRPGFLTALSQRAQFLPTIGRSLVRTVGSRPLSRTMQEKYQRLNDGSTNGGPSSLMQSLRPDDAIDSHLWIHLQKSLVSKISIGSFGAFCQSRARLPPDASFDDMLDDTQAENERRPPESSGQADIRVKAIIGKEEGLHSHQSPGPNGDDDLFTEKLLGEESHFEIDYGDGEEDDDILLCPIIVCKEVLKSA
;
A
#
# COMPACT_ATOMS: atom_id res chain seq x y z
N MET A 1 3.98 20.78 12.67
CA MET A 1 2.72 20.37 13.34
C MET A 1 2.29 19.04 12.78
N SER A 2 1.88 18.09 13.60
CA SER A 2 1.38 16.80 13.13
C SER A 2 -0.14 16.79 13.01
N ARG A 3 -0.67 15.83 12.25
CA ARG A 3 -2.09 15.63 12.02
C ARG A 3 -2.43 14.15 12.06
N THR A 4 -3.50 13.82 12.80
CA THR A 4 -4.04 12.46 12.86
C THR A 4 -5.20 12.31 11.87
N VAL A 5 -5.20 11.22 11.11
CA VAL A 5 -6.27 10.87 10.16
C VAL A 5 -6.70 9.41 10.36
N GLU A 6 -7.99 9.14 10.12
CA GLU A 6 -8.54 7.79 10.12
C GLU A 6 -8.28 7.12 8.78
N LEU A 7 -7.63 5.95 8.82
CA LEU A 7 -7.37 5.11 7.65
C LEU A 7 -8.54 4.16 7.36
N GLY A 8 -9.25 3.74 8.41
CA GLY A 8 -10.49 2.99 8.27
C GLY A 8 -10.88 2.18 9.50
N ARG A 9 -12.00 1.46 9.34
CA ARG A 9 -12.57 0.58 10.37
C ARG A 9 -12.80 -0.83 9.85
N ALA A 10 -12.78 -1.80 10.74
CA ALA A 10 -13.21 -3.16 10.43
C ALA A 10 -13.89 -3.84 11.63
N VAL A 11 -14.66 -4.87 11.32
CA VAL A 11 -15.19 -5.81 12.31
C VAL A 11 -14.65 -7.20 11.99
N LEU A 12 -13.89 -7.77 12.90
CA LEU A 12 -13.40 -9.15 12.83
C LEU A 12 -14.25 -10.04 13.72
N CYS A 13 -14.46 -11.29 13.34
CA CYS A 13 -15.05 -12.29 14.22
C CYS A 13 -14.18 -13.55 14.29
N SER A 14 -14.08 -14.07 15.50
CA SER A 14 -13.55 -15.42 15.74
C SER A 14 -14.70 -16.42 15.70
N PRO A 15 -14.70 -17.40 14.79
CA PRO A 15 -15.74 -18.42 14.75
C PRO A 15 -15.73 -19.30 16.01
N ASP A 16 -14.56 -19.48 16.63
CA ASP A 16 -14.39 -20.42 17.74
C ASP A 16 -14.75 -19.79 19.10
N ILE A 17 -14.54 -18.47 19.24
CA ILE A 17 -14.51 -17.82 20.55
C ILE A 17 -15.79 -17.00 20.82
N GLN A 18 -16.73 -16.88 19.87
CA GLN A 18 -17.94 -16.04 20.00
C GLN A 18 -17.62 -14.57 20.34
N HIS A 19 -16.47 -14.06 19.93
CA HIS A 19 -16.10 -12.65 20.11
C HIS A 19 -16.00 -11.95 18.75
N GLU A 20 -16.40 -10.69 18.76
CA GLU A 20 -16.19 -9.73 17.68
C GLU A 20 -15.20 -8.67 18.13
N LEU A 21 -14.26 -8.32 17.26
CA LEU A 21 -13.37 -7.20 17.44
C LEU A 21 -13.82 -6.06 16.52
N TRP A 22 -14.03 -4.89 17.11
CA TRP A 22 -14.27 -3.63 16.43
C TRP A 22 -12.96 -2.85 16.38
N LEU A 23 -12.47 -2.59 15.17
CA LEU A 23 -11.19 -1.95 14.91
C LEU A 23 -11.38 -0.58 14.28
N THR A 24 -10.66 0.42 14.79
CA THR A 24 -10.38 1.69 14.10
C THR A 24 -8.88 1.92 14.02
N THR A 25 -8.37 2.18 12.82
CA THR A 25 -6.94 2.47 12.58
C THR A 25 -6.75 3.94 12.27
N LEU A 26 -5.91 4.60 13.06
CA LEU A 26 -5.54 6.01 12.95
C LEU A 26 -4.04 6.12 12.67
N ILE A 27 -3.64 7.07 11.84
CA ILE A 27 -2.22 7.39 11.61
C ILE A 27 -1.98 8.86 11.93
N THR A 28 -0.83 9.17 12.52
CA THR A 28 -0.39 10.55 12.76
C THR A 28 0.82 10.83 11.90
N ILE A 29 0.74 11.90 11.10
CA ILE A 29 1.78 12.30 10.16
C ILE A 29 2.19 13.75 10.39
N SER A 30 3.43 14.08 10.05
CA SER A 30 3.94 15.45 10.04
C SER A 30 4.68 15.75 8.73
N PRO A 31 4.78 17.03 8.32
CA PRO A 31 5.61 17.39 7.19
C PRO A 31 7.08 17.18 7.55
N GLN A 32 7.87 16.61 6.63
CA GLN A 32 9.33 16.60 6.75
C GLN A 32 9.89 18.01 6.49
N GLN A 33 11.13 18.24 6.94
CA GLN A 33 11.82 19.51 6.70
C GLN A 33 11.85 19.82 5.19
N ASN A 34 11.67 21.08 4.84
CA ASN A 34 11.63 21.60 3.47
C ASN A 34 10.37 21.26 2.64
N THR A 35 9.36 20.60 3.24
CA THR A 35 8.07 20.39 2.56
C THR A 35 7.12 21.58 2.80
N LEU A 36 6.64 22.21 1.74
CA LEU A 36 5.71 23.36 1.79
C LEU A 36 4.23 22.98 2.02
N ILE A 37 3.92 21.70 2.24
CA ILE A 37 2.54 21.25 2.39
C ILE A 37 1.97 21.65 3.76
N ASP A 38 0.95 22.50 3.74
CA ASP A 38 0.10 22.73 4.90
C ASP A 38 -0.87 21.56 5.12
N LEU A 39 -0.46 20.63 5.99
CA LEU A 39 -1.30 19.49 6.37
C LEU A 39 -2.59 19.93 7.09
N GLN A 40 -2.65 21.09 7.74
CA GLN A 40 -3.84 21.50 8.50
C GLN A 40 -4.94 22.02 7.57
N GLY A 41 -4.57 22.73 6.50
CA GLY A 41 -5.51 23.24 5.50
C GLY A 41 -6.17 22.17 4.62
N LEU A 42 -5.57 20.98 4.50
CA LEU A 42 -6.14 19.90 3.68
C LEU A 42 -7.40 19.30 4.30
N ARG A 43 -8.38 18.91 3.47
CA ARG A 43 -9.49 18.06 3.96
C ARG A 43 -8.98 16.65 4.25
N GLN A 44 -9.61 15.94 5.19
CA GLN A 44 -9.18 14.57 5.55
C GLN A 44 -9.21 13.62 4.34
N SER A 45 -10.25 13.67 3.51
CA SER A 45 -10.35 12.84 2.29
C SER A 45 -9.20 13.10 1.32
N VAL A 46 -8.90 14.38 1.07
CA VAL A 46 -7.80 14.82 0.18
C VAL A 46 -6.44 14.39 0.74
N LEU A 47 -6.25 14.47 2.05
CA LEU A 47 -5.01 14.02 2.68
C LEU A 47 -4.84 12.50 2.57
N VAL A 48 -5.90 11.73 2.83
CA VAL A 48 -5.86 10.27 2.66
C VAL A 48 -5.61 9.89 1.19
N GLU A 49 -6.25 10.58 0.25
CA GLU A 49 -6.02 10.39 -1.19
C GLU A 49 -4.57 10.71 -1.57
N LEU A 50 -4.00 11.82 -1.08
CA LEU A 50 -2.60 12.17 -1.29
C LEU A 50 -1.66 11.06 -0.79
N LEU A 51 -1.90 10.54 0.41
CA LEU A 51 -1.11 9.45 1.00
C LEU A 51 -1.19 8.15 0.18
N LEU A 52 -2.37 7.82 -0.34
CA LEU A 52 -2.59 6.59 -1.12
C LEU A 52 -2.17 6.73 -2.60
N SER A 53 -2.08 7.95 -3.11
CA SER A 53 -1.74 8.21 -4.51
C SER A 53 -0.31 7.81 -4.88
N GLY A 54 0.58 7.68 -3.90
CA GLY A 54 2.01 7.50 -4.13
C GLY A 54 2.72 8.74 -4.70
N ASN A 55 2.06 9.91 -4.69
CA ASN A 55 2.66 11.20 -5.07
C ASN A 55 3.48 11.82 -3.93
N ALA A 56 3.28 11.37 -2.69
CA ALA A 56 4.06 11.79 -1.54
C ALA A 56 5.02 10.68 -1.10
N TRP A 57 6.20 11.09 -0.63
CA TRP A 57 7.10 10.23 0.09
C TRP A 57 6.71 10.21 1.56
N VAL A 58 6.21 9.08 2.06
CA VAL A 58 5.89 8.93 3.49
C VAL A 58 6.98 8.10 4.14
N GLY A 59 8.00 8.81 4.64
CA GLY A 59 9.06 8.21 5.43
C GLY A 59 8.66 8.01 6.87
N ARG A 60 9.62 7.53 7.66
CA ARG A 60 9.46 7.37 9.10
C ARG A 60 9.69 8.68 9.84
N GLY A 61 8.85 8.98 10.82
CA GLY A 61 9.04 10.08 11.76
C GLY A 61 9.98 9.75 12.92
N CYS A 62 10.51 10.81 13.52
CA CYS A 62 11.28 10.71 14.77
C CYS A 62 10.38 10.19 15.89
N GLY A 63 10.84 9.16 16.62
CA GLY A 63 10.05 8.58 17.70
C GLY A 63 8.80 7.83 17.24
N MET A 64 8.83 7.27 16.02
CA MET A 64 7.73 6.45 15.50
C MET A 64 7.32 5.37 16.51
N HIS A 65 6.01 5.23 16.75
CA HIS A 65 5.49 4.23 17.68
C HIS A 65 4.14 3.67 17.25
N LEU A 66 3.83 2.48 17.75
CA LEU A 66 2.52 1.86 17.69
C LEU A 66 1.81 2.11 19.01
N LEU A 67 0.53 2.47 18.95
CA LEU A 67 -0.33 2.62 20.12
C LEU A 67 -1.51 1.67 19.99
N LEU A 68 -1.60 0.70 20.89
CA LEU A 68 -2.68 -0.26 20.92
C LEU A 68 -3.59 0.08 22.10
N GLU A 69 -4.85 0.40 21.83
CA GLU A 69 -5.86 0.63 22.86
C GLU A 69 -6.86 -0.51 22.81
N LEU A 70 -6.85 -1.34 23.85
CA LEU A 70 -7.64 -2.56 23.91
C LEU A 70 -8.66 -2.49 25.05
N THR A 71 -9.92 -2.74 24.69
CA THR A 71 -11.01 -2.96 25.64
C THR A 71 -11.63 -4.33 25.39
N LEU A 72 -12.00 -5.00 26.47
CA LEU A 72 -12.79 -6.24 26.47
C LEU A 72 -14.09 -5.96 27.20
N GLU A 73 -15.21 -6.13 26.50
CA GLU A 73 -16.55 -5.81 27.02
C GLU A 73 -16.65 -4.37 27.56
N ARG A 74 -15.94 -3.43 26.91
CA ARG A 74 -15.78 -2.01 27.30
C ARG A 74 -14.94 -1.75 28.55
N GLU A 75 -14.35 -2.78 29.14
CA GLU A 75 -13.40 -2.63 30.24
C GLU A 75 -11.96 -2.63 29.69
N PRO A 76 -11.08 -1.76 30.21
CA PRO A 76 -9.68 -1.76 29.80
C PRO A 76 -9.00 -3.06 30.23
N ILE A 77 -8.18 -3.63 29.34
CA ILE A 77 -7.46 -4.87 29.64
C ILE A 77 -6.50 -4.67 30.81
N ALA A 78 -6.45 -5.68 31.69
CA ALA A 78 -5.59 -5.66 32.85
C ALA A 78 -4.10 -5.65 32.46
N ARG A 79 -3.28 -4.92 33.22
CA ARG A 79 -1.83 -4.81 33.00
C ARG A 79 -1.08 -6.14 32.80
N PRO A 80 -1.31 -7.22 33.58
CA PRO A 80 -0.57 -8.47 33.38
C PRO A 80 -0.87 -9.12 32.01
N GLU A 81 -2.13 -9.14 31.59
CA GLU A 81 -2.51 -9.67 30.27
C GLU A 81 -1.90 -8.82 29.15
N LEU A 82 -1.94 -7.49 29.30
CA LEU A 82 -1.39 -6.55 28.33
C LEU A 82 0.14 -6.65 28.22
N ALA A 83 0.83 -6.95 29.32
CA ALA A 83 2.28 -7.18 29.32
C ALA A 83 2.65 -8.44 28.51
N VAL A 84 1.87 -9.52 28.63
CA VAL A 84 2.10 -10.73 27.82
C VAL A 84 1.83 -10.47 26.34
N VAL A 85 0.74 -9.75 26.03
CA VAL A 85 0.47 -9.32 24.65
C VAL A 85 1.62 -8.45 24.12
N ALA A 86 2.16 -7.54 24.94
CA ALA A 86 3.30 -6.71 24.54
C ALA A 86 4.54 -7.54 24.21
N GLU A 87 4.88 -8.52 25.04
CA GLU A 87 5.99 -9.45 24.77
C GLU A 87 5.77 -10.23 23.46
N ASN A 88 4.55 -10.74 23.24
CA ASN A 88 4.19 -11.48 22.03
C ASN A 88 4.25 -10.61 20.76
N VAL A 89 3.89 -9.32 20.86
CA VAL A 89 4.01 -8.38 19.74
C VAL A 89 5.48 -8.07 19.48
N ILE A 90 6.28 -7.71 20.49
CA ILE A 90 7.67 -7.29 20.31
C ILE A 90 8.53 -8.40 19.71
N ASN A 91 8.32 -9.65 20.13
CA ASN A 91 9.10 -10.80 19.68
C ASN A 91 8.57 -11.42 18.38
N ALA A 92 7.61 -10.79 17.70
CA ALA A 92 6.98 -11.39 16.54
C ALA A 92 7.91 -11.35 15.30
N PRO A 93 7.98 -12.44 14.50
CA PRO A 93 8.95 -12.56 13.39
C PRO A 93 8.66 -11.60 12.21
N ALA A 94 7.46 -11.04 12.11
CA ALA A 94 7.15 -10.08 11.05
C ALA A 94 7.99 -8.79 11.14
N TRP A 95 8.45 -8.42 12.34
CA TRP A 95 9.22 -7.19 12.54
C TRP A 95 10.63 -7.28 11.97
N ASP A 96 11.25 -8.47 12.00
CA ASP A 96 12.54 -8.72 11.37
C ASP A 96 12.45 -8.57 9.85
N GLN A 97 11.35 -9.03 9.24
CA GLN A 97 11.10 -8.87 7.80
C GLN A 97 10.95 -7.40 7.38
N LEU A 98 10.46 -6.56 8.29
CA LEU A 98 10.34 -5.11 8.11
C LEU A 98 11.59 -4.34 8.57
N ASN A 99 12.58 -5.02 9.15
CA ASN A 99 13.73 -4.41 9.81
C ASN A 99 13.32 -3.38 10.88
N PHE A 100 12.33 -3.70 11.71
CA PHE A 100 11.87 -2.83 12.79
C PHE A 100 12.27 -3.38 14.17
N PRO A 101 13.32 -2.82 14.80
CA PRO A 101 13.59 -3.12 16.20
C PRO A 101 12.49 -2.49 17.07
N LEU A 102 11.63 -3.32 17.65
CA LEU A 102 10.61 -2.86 18.58
C LEU A 102 11.15 -2.82 20.02
N SER A 103 10.67 -1.86 20.79
CA SER A 103 11.01 -1.72 22.21
C SER A 103 9.84 -1.15 22.99
N LEU A 104 9.74 -1.49 24.27
CA LEU A 104 8.88 -0.74 25.19
C LEU A 104 9.53 0.59 25.54
N PRO A 105 8.74 1.67 25.76
CA PRO A 105 9.21 2.87 26.42
C PRO A 105 10.00 2.49 27.67
N HIS A 106 11.24 2.99 27.77
CA HIS A 106 12.03 2.77 28.97
C HIS A 106 11.32 3.46 30.12
N ASP A 107 11.17 2.76 31.24
CA ASP A 107 10.57 3.30 32.47
C ASP A 107 11.60 4.24 33.12
N GLY A 108 11.92 5.32 32.42
CA GLY A 108 12.82 6.36 32.89
C GLY A 108 12.13 7.12 34.01
N ALA A 109 12.79 7.19 35.17
CA ALA A 109 12.25 7.60 36.46
C ALA A 109 11.50 8.96 36.56
N ASN A 110 11.41 9.73 35.48
CA ASN A 110 10.88 11.10 35.51
C ASN A 110 9.73 11.38 34.53
N ASP A 111 9.39 10.46 33.61
CA ASP A 111 8.34 10.72 32.62
C ASP A 111 7.10 9.88 32.92
N SER A 112 6.03 10.54 33.36
CA SER A 112 4.80 9.93 33.90
C SER A 112 4.03 8.99 32.94
N THR A 113 4.48 8.84 31.70
CA THR A 113 3.91 7.91 30.73
C THR A 113 4.54 6.52 30.85
N SER A 114 3.99 5.70 31.75
CA SER A 114 4.31 4.27 31.78
C SER A 114 4.02 3.63 30.41
N ALA A 115 4.89 2.71 29.99
CA ALA A 115 4.74 1.96 28.73
C ALA A 115 3.40 1.23 28.61
N VAL A 116 2.84 0.84 29.76
CA VAL A 116 1.61 0.07 29.89
C VAL A 116 0.67 0.84 30.82
N ASP A 117 -0.21 1.63 30.22
CA ASP A 117 -1.35 2.22 30.91
C ASP A 117 -2.57 1.28 30.80
N TYR A 118 -3.60 1.47 31.63
CA TYR A 118 -4.77 0.60 31.65
C TYR A 118 -5.43 0.53 30.26
N GLY A 119 -5.38 -0.66 29.65
CA GLY A 119 -5.86 -0.90 28.29
C GLY A 119 -5.06 -0.21 27.17
N LYS A 120 -3.92 0.42 27.45
CA LYS A 120 -3.11 1.11 26.44
C LYS A 120 -1.66 0.61 26.45
N LEU A 121 -1.21 0.15 25.30
CA LEU A 121 0.15 -0.33 25.09
C LEU A 121 0.84 0.53 24.03
N ARG A 122 1.93 1.19 24.42
CA ARG A 122 2.80 1.93 23.52
C ARG A 122 4.03 1.09 23.19
N ILE A 123 4.32 0.92 21.91
CA ILE A 123 5.48 0.19 21.41
C ILE A 123 6.31 1.13 20.54
N ASN A 124 7.54 1.41 20.94
CA ASN A 124 8.44 2.23 20.15
C ASN A 124 8.97 1.41 18.97
N VAL A 125 8.85 1.97 17.78
CA VAL A 125 9.49 1.45 16.58
C VAL A 125 10.84 2.14 16.48
N GLY A 126 11.92 1.41 16.73
CA GLY A 126 13.31 1.88 16.70
C GLY A 126 13.89 1.82 15.28
N HIS A 127 14.91 2.63 14.98
CA HIS A 127 15.55 2.60 13.66
C HIS A 127 16.32 1.30 13.57
N ALA A 128 16.20 0.58 12.46
CA ALA A 128 17.19 -0.44 12.13
C ALA A 128 18.54 0.26 12.24
N ARG A 129 19.29 -0.03 13.29
CA ARG A 129 20.71 0.23 13.24
C ARG A 129 21.16 -0.65 12.09
N GLU A 130 21.79 -0.06 11.08
CA GLU A 130 22.58 -0.83 10.12
C GLU A 130 23.55 -1.64 10.98
N ALA A 131 23.15 -2.86 11.29
CA ALA A 131 23.74 -3.63 12.36
C ALA A 131 25.02 -4.18 11.79
N ASN A 132 26.07 -3.33 11.76
CA ASN A 132 27.42 -3.59 11.27
C ASN A 132 27.49 -4.85 10.41
N THR A 133 26.77 -4.87 9.29
CA THR A 133 26.76 -6.06 8.43
C THR A 133 28.22 -6.27 8.08
N PRO A 134 28.83 -7.40 8.47
CA PRO A 134 30.26 -7.59 8.38
C PRO A 134 30.66 -7.25 6.96
N ALA A 135 31.57 -6.28 6.84
CA ALA A 135 31.89 -5.61 5.59
C ALA A 135 32.08 -6.65 4.47
N GLN A 136 31.03 -6.88 3.68
CA GLN A 136 31.15 -7.61 2.42
C GLN A 136 31.84 -6.65 1.45
N SER A 137 33.14 -6.49 1.66
CA SER A 137 34.07 -5.98 0.68
C SER A 137 33.99 -6.92 -0.51
N HIS A 138 33.66 -6.43 -1.70
CA HIS A 138 34.35 -6.83 -2.94
C HIS A 138 33.81 -6.11 -4.18
N LEU A 139 32.66 -5.41 -4.12
CA LEU A 139 32.17 -4.61 -5.26
C LEU A 139 32.36 -3.11 -5.00
N ARG A 140 33.42 -2.53 -5.62
CA ARG A 140 33.83 -1.13 -5.46
C ARG A 140 32.82 -0.09 -5.99
N MET A 141 31.82 -0.49 -6.79
CA MET A 141 30.89 0.44 -7.44
C MET A 141 29.50 0.52 -6.80
N SER A 142 29.10 -0.42 -5.93
CA SER A 142 27.76 -0.43 -5.30
C SER A 142 27.70 0.26 -3.93
N ARG A 143 28.74 1.02 -3.57
CA ARG A 143 28.91 1.59 -2.21
C ARG A 143 28.19 2.93 -1.97
N ILE A 144 27.43 3.46 -2.93
CA ILE A 144 27.13 4.90 -2.91
C ILE A 144 25.84 5.27 -2.17
N VAL A 145 24.82 4.41 -2.06
CA VAL A 145 23.61 4.75 -1.28
C VAL A 145 23.06 3.52 -0.58
N THR A 146 23.15 3.46 0.75
CA THR A 146 22.44 2.44 1.52
C THR A 146 20.94 2.66 1.38
N ALA A 147 20.14 1.58 1.37
CA ALA A 147 18.70 1.68 1.20
C ALA A 147 18.02 2.58 2.24
N ALA A 148 18.63 2.73 3.42
CA ALA A 148 18.18 3.63 4.49
C ALA A 148 18.32 5.12 4.15
N ASN A 149 19.21 5.48 3.21
CA ASN A 149 19.50 6.86 2.83
C ASN A 149 18.79 7.30 1.54
N ALA A 150 17.89 6.47 1.01
CA ALA A 150 17.05 6.86 -0.12
C ALA A 150 16.14 8.03 0.30
N THR A 151 16.53 9.23 -0.12
CA THR A 151 15.79 10.46 0.10
C THR A 151 15.17 10.89 -1.23
N PRO A 152 13.92 11.36 -1.23
CA PRO A 152 13.30 11.84 -2.45
C PRO A 152 13.99 13.14 -2.91
N PRO A 153 14.04 13.41 -4.23
CA PRO A 153 14.60 14.65 -4.76
C PRO A 153 13.75 15.87 -4.35
N GLU A 154 14.33 17.06 -4.52
CA GLU A 154 13.62 18.31 -4.28
C GLU A 154 12.35 18.39 -5.12
N GLY A 155 11.27 18.83 -4.47
CA GLY A 155 9.94 18.84 -5.03
C GLY A 155 9.06 17.77 -4.42
N VAL A 156 9.44 16.50 -4.47
CA VAL A 156 8.57 15.41 -3.99
C VAL A 156 8.14 15.65 -2.53
N PRO A 157 6.83 15.72 -2.24
CA PRO A 157 6.36 15.97 -0.88
C PRO A 157 6.86 14.94 0.14
N GLY A 158 7.70 15.38 1.07
CA GLY A 158 8.17 14.56 2.18
C GLY A 158 7.25 14.64 3.39
N LEU A 159 6.73 13.50 3.83
CA LEU A 159 5.91 13.33 5.03
C LEU A 159 6.56 12.29 5.95
N ALA A 160 6.35 12.45 7.25
CA ALA A 160 6.86 11.57 8.29
C ALA A 160 5.70 10.90 9.01
N LEU A 161 5.69 9.57 9.07
CA LEU A 161 4.76 8.79 9.89
C LEU A 161 5.25 8.74 11.34
N GLU A 162 4.55 9.44 12.23
CA GLU A 162 4.91 9.56 13.65
C GLU A 162 4.28 8.47 14.52
N SER A 163 3.05 8.07 14.21
CA SER A 163 2.41 7.00 14.97
C SER A 163 1.32 6.28 14.19
N VAL A 164 1.11 5.02 14.57
CA VAL A 164 -0.05 4.22 14.16
C VAL A 164 -0.80 3.81 15.41
N ARG A 165 -2.07 4.19 15.51
CA ARG A 165 -2.93 3.90 16.65
C ARG A 165 -4.03 2.92 16.23
N PHE A 166 -4.14 1.82 16.96
CA PHE A 166 -5.18 0.81 16.82
C PHE A 166 -6.11 0.91 18.02
N ILE A 167 -7.38 1.26 17.77
CA ILE A 167 -8.43 1.24 18.78
C ILE A 167 -9.24 -0.04 18.57
N MET A 168 -9.19 -0.92 19.57
CA MET A 168 -9.70 -2.30 19.52
C MET A 168 -10.71 -2.52 20.64
N ASP A 169 -11.98 -2.69 20.29
CA ASP A 169 -13.05 -3.04 21.24
C ASP A 169 -13.55 -4.46 20.98
N ILE A 170 -13.30 -5.36 21.92
CA ILE A 170 -13.64 -6.78 21.83
C ILE A 170 -14.95 -6.99 22.57
N VAL A 171 -15.98 -7.38 21.83
CA VAL A 171 -17.33 -7.54 22.33
C VAL A 171 -17.76 -9.00 22.19
N ARG A 172 -18.32 -9.56 23.25
CA ARG A 172 -18.92 -10.89 23.21
C ARG A 172 -20.17 -10.88 22.35
N THR A 173 -20.16 -11.70 21.31
CA THR A 173 -21.36 -11.93 20.51
C THR A 173 -22.25 -12.90 21.24
N ARG A 174 -23.52 -12.53 21.42
CA ARG A 174 -24.53 -13.53 21.74
C ARG A 174 -24.62 -14.41 20.51
N SER A 175 -24.23 -15.68 20.64
CA SER A 175 -24.60 -16.64 19.61
C SER A 175 -26.10 -16.52 19.49
N SER A 176 -26.57 -15.99 18.36
CA SER A 176 -27.96 -16.11 17.98
C SER A 176 -28.09 -17.61 17.78
N VAL A 177 -28.37 -18.33 18.87
CA VAL A 177 -28.93 -19.66 18.85
C VAL A 177 -30.20 -19.44 18.07
N LEU A 178 -30.10 -19.58 16.75
CA LEU A 178 -31.20 -19.72 15.85
C LEU A 178 -32.01 -20.81 16.51
N GLY A 179 -33.08 -20.36 17.19
CA GLY A 179 -34.01 -21.22 17.84
C GLY A 179 -34.30 -22.32 16.86
N GLY A 180 -34.25 -23.56 17.36
CA GLY A 180 -34.85 -24.69 16.69
C GLY A 180 -36.31 -24.33 16.45
N GLY A 181 -36.55 -23.65 15.34
CA GLY A 181 -37.85 -23.46 14.74
C GLY A 181 -38.22 -24.79 14.14
N THR A 182 -38.62 -25.68 15.03
CA THR A 182 -39.76 -26.58 14.86
C THR A 182 -39.85 -27.21 13.48
N THR A 183 -39.53 -28.50 13.45
CA THR A 183 -40.19 -29.54 12.68
C THR A 183 -41.71 -29.29 12.57
N GLY A 184 -42.09 -28.35 11.71
CA GLY A 184 -43.46 -28.13 11.27
C GLY A 184 -43.73 -29.07 10.11
N ASN A 185 -44.36 -30.20 10.43
CA ASN A 185 -44.88 -31.19 9.48
C ASN A 185 -45.44 -30.55 8.20
N ARG A 186 -44.76 -30.81 7.08
CA ARG A 186 -45.24 -30.52 5.74
C ARG A 186 -46.26 -31.58 5.33
N THR A 187 -47.51 -31.40 5.72
CA THR A 187 -48.66 -32.09 5.12
C THR A 187 -48.90 -31.58 3.69
N LYS A 188 -49.16 -32.54 2.79
CA LYS A 188 -49.53 -32.34 1.39
C LYS A 188 -50.98 -31.81 1.30
N ARG A 189 -51.24 -30.67 0.61
CA ARG A 189 -52.55 -30.31 0.00
C ARG A 189 -52.39 -29.04 -0.87
N THR A 190 -52.46 -29.11 -2.19
CA THR A 190 -53.62 -29.04 -3.12
C THR A 190 -53.96 -27.62 -3.61
N LYS A 191 -53.67 -27.41 -4.90
CA LYS A 191 -54.29 -26.60 -5.98
C LYS A 191 -55.18 -25.36 -5.69
N GLN A 192 -54.81 -24.26 -6.39
CA GLN A 192 -55.65 -23.26 -7.11
C GLN A 192 -56.58 -22.29 -6.33
N PRO A 193 -57.15 -21.22 -6.95
CA PRO A 193 -56.53 -20.10 -7.69
C PRO A 193 -57.12 -18.70 -7.28
N SER A 194 -56.60 -17.64 -7.92
CA SER A 194 -57.30 -16.36 -8.22
C SER A 194 -57.70 -15.40 -7.08
N CYS A 195 -57.18 -14.17 -7.13
CA CYS A 195 -58.03 -12.97 -7.22
C CYS A 195 -57.19 -11.72 -7.55
N ASN A 196 -57.70 -10.95 -8.51
CA ASN A 196 -57.24 -9.63 -8.91
C ASN A 196 -57.75 -8.59 -7.89
N SER A 197 -56.97 -7.54 -7.61
CA SER A 197 -57.52 -6.30 -7.04
C SER A 197 -56.57 -5.12 -7.22
N THR A 198 -56.98 -4.26 -8.16
CA THR A 198 -56.96 -2.80 -8.20
C THR A 198 -55.75 -1.99 -7.70
N GLN A 199 -55.20 -1.25 -8.66
CA GLN A 199 -54.34 -0.07 -8.53
C GLN A 199 -55.05 1.04 -7.74
N THR A 200 -54.30 1.73 -6.89
CA THR A 200 -54.59 3.12 -6.50
C THR A 200 -53.26 3.84 -6.32
N GLU A 201 -53.05 4.83 -7.19
CA GLU A 201 -51.93 5.76 -7.21
C GLU A 201 -52.04 6.72 -6.02
N VAL A 202 -50.94 6.91 -5.27
CA VAL A 202 -50.68 8.16 -4.55
C VAL A 202 -49.17 8.39 -4.51
N SER A 203 -48.78 9.55 -5.02
CA SER A 203 -47.44 10.08 -5.22
C SER A 203 -46.62 10.29 -3.94
N THR A 204 -45.29 10.18 -4.07
CA THR A 204 -44.31 10.78 -3.15
C THR A 204 -43.22 11.52 -3.93
N PRO A 205 -42.64 12.60 -3.37
CA PRO A 205 -42.01 13.66 -4.13
C PRO A 205 -40.58 13.35 -4.55
N LEU A 206 -40.25 13.87 -5.74
CA LEU A 206 -38.95 13.95 -6.36
C LEU A 206 -38.01 14.84 -5.52
N LEU A 207 -36.88 14.28 -5.07
CA LEU A 207 -35.71 15.05 -4.66
C LEU A 207 -34.65 14.82 -5.74
N GLU A 208 -34.46 15.85 -6.55
CA GLU A 208 -33.38 15.95 -7.54
C GLU A 208 -32.03 15.98 -6.80
N HIS A 209 -31.10 15.15 -7.26
CA HIS A 209 -29.68 15.31 -6.98
C HIS A 209 -28.98 15.43 -8.33
N ASP A 210 -28.25 16.53 -8.46
CA ASP A 210 -27.45 16.91 -9.62
C ASP A 210 -26.48 15.79 -10.03
N ASP A 211 -26.71 15.25 -11.22
CA ASP A 211 -25.75 14.42 -11.95
C ASP A 211 -24.65 15.33 -12.53
N ALA A 212 -23.51 15.38 -11.85
CA ALA A 212 -22.27 15.85 -12.46
C ALA A 212 -21.76 14.75 -13.41
N VAL A 213 -21.97 14.98 -14.70
CA VAL A 213 -21.48 14.18 -15.82
C VAL A 213 -19.96 14.10 -15.78
N VAL A 214 -19.41 12.95 -15.39
CA VAL A 214 -18.00 12.62 -15.63
C VAL A 214 -17.91 11.97 -17.01
N LEU A 215 -17.46 12.78 -17.98
CA LEU A 215 -17.11 12.32 -19.32
C LEU A 215 -15.81 11.51 -19.22
N PHE A 216 -15.91 10.19 -19.25
CA PHE A 216 -14.77 9.30 -19.53
C PHE A 216 -14.73 9.06 -21.04
N ASP A 217 -13.77 9.69 -21.71
CA ASP A 217 -13.45 9.47 -23.12
C ASP A 217 -12.49 8.26 -23.20
N GLU A 218 -13.03 7.10 -23.58
CA GLU A 218 -12.34 5.83 -23.72
C GLU A 218 -12.20 5.49 -25.21
N LEU A 219 -11.01 5.77 -25.77
CA LEU A 219 -10.59 5.28 -27.08
C LEU A 219 -9.98 3.88 -26.95
N CYS A 220 -10.82 2.84 -27.04
CA CYS A 220 -10.39 1.47 -27.33
C CYS A 220 -11.38 0.80 -28.29
N GLY A 221 -10.86 0.27 -29.40
CA GLY A 221 -11.62 -0.31 -30.51
C GLY A 221 -12.35 -1.63 -30.19
N PRO A 222 -13.19 -2.11 -31.13
CA PRO A 222 -14.22 -3.10 -30.85
C PRO A 222 -13.64 -4.52 -30.78
N SER A 223 -13.85 -5.19 -29.65
CA SER A 223 -13.73 -6.65 -29.52
C SER A 223 -15.09 -7.22 -29.15
N GLU A 224 -15.70 -7.94 -30.08
CA GLU A 224 -16.97 -8.64 -29.91
C GLU A 224 -16.79 -9.81 -28.92
N THR A 225 -17.55 -9.79 -27.82
CA THR A 225 -17.75 -10.97 -26.96
C THR A 225 -19.23 -11.13 -26.57
N PRO A 226 -19.69 -12.38 -26.35
CA PRO A 226 -21.11 -12.73 -26.42
C PRO A 226 -21.85 -12.52 -25.11
N GLN A 227 -23.10 -12.08 -25.21
CA GLN A 227 -24.01 -11.84 -24.08
C GLN A 227 -24.45 -13.14 -23.40
N ILE A 228 -24.34 -13.19 -22.07
CA ILE A 228 -24.94 -14.23 -21.20
C ILE A 228 -26.11 -13.61 -20.42
N PRO A 229 -27.28 -14.28 -20.28
CA PRO A 229 -28.46 -13.69 -19.65
C PRO A 229 -28.35 -13.64 -18.12
N CYS A 230 -28.56 -12.46 -17.53
CA CYS A 230 -28.70 -12.28 -16.08
C CYS A 230 -30.13 -12.64 -15.60
N SER A 231 -30.20 -13.40 -14.51
CA SER A 231 -31.43 -13.85 -13.85
C SER A 231 -31.99 -12.82 -12.85
N PRO A 232 -33.31 -12.85 -12.55
CA PRO A 232 -33.96 -11.79 -11.77
C PRO A 232 -33.69 -11.86 -10.26
N ARG A 233 -33.35 -10.69 -9.72
CA ARG A 233 -33.02 -10.34 -8.33
C ARG A 233 -34.24 -10.49 -7.40
N ARG A 234 -34.17 -11.40 -6.42
CA ARG A 234 -35.20 -11.57 -5.38
C ARG A 234 -35.25 -10.37 -4.43
N LYS A 235 -36.39 -9.67 -4.40
CA LYS A 235 -36.70 -8.59 -3.44
C LYS A 235 -36.95 -9.16 -2.03
N ARG A 236 -36.21 -8.62 -1.06
CA ARG A 236 -36.28 -8.94 0.38
C ARG A 236 -37.42 -8.13 1.01
N LYS A 237 -38.36 -8.81 1.67
CA LYS A 237 -39.49 -8.20 2.39
C LYS A 237 -39.00 -7.60 3.70
N HIS A 238 -39.43 -6.37 4.00
CA HIS A 238 -39.35 -5.76 5.32
C HIS A 238 -40.55 -6.21 6.15
N SER A 239 -40.30 -6.68 7.37
CA SER A 239 -41.32 -7.01 8.37
C SER A 239 -41.34 -5.93 9.44
N THR A 240 -42.51 -5.35 9.66
CA THR A 240 -42.80 -4.29 10.62
C THR A 240 -43.55 -4.86 11.82
N SER A 241 -43.43 -4.17 12.96
CA SER A 241 -44.34 -4.14 14.12
C SER A 241 -44.17 -5.19 15.23
N SER A 242 -43.49 -4.75 16.29
CA SER A 242 -43.47 -5.31 17.64
C SER A 242 -44.71 -4.89 18.44
N ASN A 243 -45.46 -5.85 18.98
CA ASN A 243 -46.42 -5.62 20.05
C ASN A 243 -45.80 -6.08 21.38
N VAL A 244 -45.68 -5.14 22.32
CA VAL A 244 -45.17 -5.34 23.68
C VAL A 244 -46.35 -5.73 24.57
N THR A 245 -46.35 -6.97 25.06
CA THR A 245 -47.26 -7.44 26.10
C THR A 245 -46.45 -7.70 27.37
N THR A 246 -46.64 -6.87 28.38
CA THR A 246 -46.05 -6.99 29.71
C THR A 246 -46.73 -8.13 30.49
N LYS A 247 -45.93 -9.03 31.06
CA LYS A 247 -46.36 -10.00 32.08
C LYS A 247 -45.55 -9.81 33.37
N PRO A 248 -46.18 -9.97 34.55
CA PRO A 248 -45.56 -9.72 35.84
C PRO A 248 -44.68 -10.90 36.28
N MET A 249 -43.61 -10.54 36.97
CA MET A 249 -42.55 -11.41 37.49
C MET A 249 -42.90 -11.91 38.89
N PRO A 250 -42.62 -13.18 39.24
CA PRO A 250 -42.79 -13.68 40.60
C PRO A 250 -41.57 -13.34 41.47
N THR A 251 -41.87 -12.88 42.68
CA THR A 251 -40.96 -12.59 43.79
C THR A 251 -40.34 -13.90 44.28
N PHE A 252 -39.02 -14.03 44.16
CA PHE A 252 -38.27 -15.13 44.79
C PHE A 252 -37.52 -14.63 46.03
N ALA A 253 -37.53 -15.50 47.01
CA ALA A 253 -37.14 -15.28 48.39
C ALA A 253 -35.65 -14.98 48.57
N ASP A 254 -35.44 -14.15 49.58
CA ASP A 254 -34.20 -13.79 50.23
C ASP A 254 -33.48 -15.04 50.76
N SER A 255 -32.24 -15.26 50.32
CA SER A 255 -31.36 -16.27 50.89
C SER A 255 -29.96 -15.68 51.10
N SER A 256 -29.53 -15.84 52.34
CA SER A 256 -28.43 -15.17 53.04
C SER A 256 -27.04 -15.31 52.40
N PRO A 257 -26.13 -14.36 52.67
CA PRO A 257 -24.75 -14.41 52.19
C PRO A 257 -23.90 -15.35 53.06
N SER A 258 -23.58 -16.53 52.53
CA SER A 258 -22.49 -17.37 53.04
C SER A 258 -21.17 -16.89 52.44
N THR A 259 -20.31 -16.39 53.33
CA THR A 259 -18.93 -15.97 53.06
C THR A 259 -18.06 -17.17 52.72
N ASP A 260 -18.14 -17.68 51.49
CA ASP A 260 -17.16 -18.63 50.96
C ASP A 260 -16.06 -17.85 50.25
N SER A 261 -14.84 -17.97 50.80
CA SER A 261 -13.59 -17.51 50.19
C SER A 261 -13.36 -18.27 48.89
N HIS A 262 -13.87 -17.70 47.80
CA HIS A 262 -13.79 -18.24 46.46
C HIS A 262 -12.35 -18.10 45.94
N THR A 263 -11.56 -19.16 46.11
CA THR A 263 -10.28 -19.33 45.41
C THR A 263 -10.59 -19.35 43.91
N GLN A 264 -10.31 -18.25 43.21
CA GLN A 264 -10.54 -18.18 41.77
C GLN A 264 -9.60 -19.17 41.06
N PRO A 265 -10.11 -20.07 40.21
CA PRO A 265 -9.28 -20.98 39.44
C PRO A 265 -8.39 -20.20 38.47
N GLU A 266 -7.07 -20.33 38.63
CA GLU A 266 -6.01 -19.66 37.84
C GLU A 266 -6.08 -19.89 36.31
N GLY A 267 -6.98 -20.75 35.83
CA GLY A 267 -7.10 -21.12 34.41
C GLY A 267 -7.82 -20.12 33.50
N TYR A 268 -8.57 -19.14 34.01
CA TYR A 268 -9.37 -18.23 33.16
C TYR A 268 -8.53 -17.18 32.42
N LEU A 269 -7.38 -16.77 32.98
CA LEU A 269 -6.56 -15.71 32.39
C LEU A 269 -5.84 -16.16 31.10
N SER A 270 -5.42 -17.42 31.04
CA SER A 270 -4.65 -17.96 29.90
C SER A 270 -5.45 -17.96 28.59
N GLY A 271 -6.74 -18.33 28.65
CA GLY A 271 -7.60 -18.37 27.46
C GLY A 271 -7.87 -17.01 26.83
N ASN A 272 -7.90 -15.95 27.65
CA ASN A 272 -8.09 -14.58 27.16
C ASN A 272 -6.87 -14.07 26.42
N VAL A 273 -5.66 -14.30 26.95
CA VAL A 273 -4.42 -13.79 26.34
C VAL A 273 -4.18 -14.35 24.94
N ASP A 274 -4.44 -15.64 24.71
CA ASP A 274 -4.30 -16.25 23.37
C ASP A 274 -5.31 -15.66 22.38
N MET A 275 -6.53 -15.40 22.83
CA MET A 275 -7.57 -14.74 22.02
C MET A 275 -7.16 -13.30 21.67
N LEU A 276 -6.69 -12.52 22.65
CA LEU A 276 -6.19 -11.16 22.47
C LEU A 276 -5.03 -11.12 21.47
N THR A 277 -4.06 -12.03 21.62
CA THR A 277 -2.90 -12.18 20.73
C THR A 277 -3.35 -12.39 19.28
N LYS A 278 -4.33 -13.28 19.03
CA LYS A 278 -4.89 -13.53 17.69
C LYS A 278 -5.62 -12.30 17.11
N PHE A 279 -6.36 -11.57 17.95
CA PHE A 279 -7.04 -10.35 17.53
C PHE A 279 -6.07 -9.23 17.19
N VAL A 280 -5.00 -9.06 17.97
CA VAL A 280 -3.92 -8.10 17.71
C VAL A 280 -3.17 -8.45 16.43
N ASP A 281 -2.76 -9.72 16.24
CA ASP A 281 -2.11 -10.17 15.00
C ASP A 281 -2.96 -9.86 13.78
N SER A 282 -4.24 -10.26 13.83
CA SER A 282 -5.18 -10.08 12.72
C SER A 282 -5.42 -8.60 12.41
N THR A 283 -5.45 -7.75 13.44
CA THR A 283 -5.62 -6.30 13.31
C THR A 283 -4.43 -5.63 12.62
N ILE A 284 -3.22 -5.93 13.07
CA ILE A 284 -2.00 -5.38 12.50
C ILE A 284 -1.89 -5.85 11.05
N ARG A 285 -2.06 -7.15 10.80
CA ARG A 285 -2.02 -7.73 9.44
C ARG A 285 -3.06 -7.12 8.51
N LEU A 286 -4.31 -6.96 8.96
CA LEU A 286 -5.37 -6.35 8.16
C LEU A 286 -5.04 -4.88 7.83
N SER A 287 -4.49 -4.14 8.80
CA SER A 287 -4.15 -2.73 8.63
C SER A 287 -2.92 -2.54 7.72
N VAL A 288 -1.97 -3.48 7.74
CA VAL A 288 -0.76 -3.44 6.91
C VAL A 288 -1.04 -3.90 5.48
N CYS A 289 -1.76 -5.01 5.28
CA CYS A 289 -1.90 -5.66 3.97
C CYS A 289 -3.25 -5.44 3.29
N SER A 290 -4.20 -4.76 3.96
CA SER A 290 -5.61 -4.65 3.55
C SER A 290 -6.37 -5.99 3.50
N SER A 291 -5.70 -7.13 3.59
CA SER A 291 -6.28 -8.46 3.46
C SER A 291 -5.79 -9.37 4.58
N LEU A 292 -6.70 -10.23 5.03
CA LEU A 292 -6.39 -11.28 5.99
C LEU A 292 -6.38 -12.60 5.21
N ALA A 293 -5.19 -13.19 5.02
CA ALA A 293 -5.08 -14.51 4.41
C ALA A 293 -5.91 -15.50 5.24
N ARG A 294 -6.88 -16.17 4.61
CA ARG A 294 -7.90 -16.98 5.29
C ARG A 294 -7.32 -18.09 6.20
N SER A 295 -6.09 -18.51 5.99
CA SER A 295 -5.47 -19.61 6.72
C SER A 295 -4.72 -19.21 7.99
N ALA A 296 -4.28 -17.96 8.15
CA ALA A 296 -3.26 -17.64 9.15
C ALA A 296 -3.80 -17.51 10.59
N THR A 297 -5.01 -16.95 10.77
CA THR A 297 -5.50 -16.59 12.11
C THR A 297 -6.86 -17.18 12.47
N GLY A 298 -7.53 -17.85 11.53
CA GLY A 298 -8.91 -18.35 11.72
C GLY A 298 -9.96 -17.24 11.86
N MET A 299 -9.58 -15.95 11.78
CA MET A 299 -10.50 -14.83 11.88
C MET A 299 -11.19 -14.55 10.55
N LYS A 300 -12.44 -14.08 10.60
CA LYS A 300 -13.20 -13.64 9.43
C LYS A 300 -13.50 -12.14 9.53
N VAL A 301 -13.30 -11.42 8.43
CA VAL A 301 -13.69 -10.01 8.31
C VAL A 301 -15.19 -9.95 8.00
N LYS A 302 -16.00 -9.38 8.90
CA LYS A 302 -17.44 -9.15 8.69
C LYS A 302 -17.69 -7.90 7.85
N THR A 303 -17.01 -6.82 8.21
CA THR A 303 -17.14 -5.50 7.57
C THR A 303 -15.78 -4.82 7.54
N LYS A 304 -15.51 -4.04 6.49
CA LYS A 304 -14.27 -3.28 6.32
C LYS A 304 -14.59 -1.98 5.56
N THR A 305 -14.04 -0.86 6.03
CA THR A 305 -14.24 0.49 5.46
C THR A 305 -12.92 1.22 5.19
N PHE A 306 -11.80 0.50 5.14
CA PHE A 306 -10.50 1.10 4.85
C PHE A 306 -10.45 1.64 3.43
N SER A 307 -9.96 2.88 3.29
CA SER A 307 -9.63 3.50 2.01
C SER A 307 -8.34 2.93 1.40
N GLY A 308 -7.42 2.44 2.25
CA GLY A 308 -6.17 1.79 1.86
C GLY A 308 -5.50 1.11 3.06
N CYS A 309 -4.27 0.63 2.90
CA CYS A 309 -3.50 0.03 3.99
C CYS A 309 -2.20 0.78 4.28
N LEU A 310 -1.54 0.44 5.39
CA LEU A 310 -0.28 1.07 5.78
C LEU A 310 0.81 0.84 4.72
N ALA A 311 0.80 -0.31 4.04
CA ALA A 311 1.68 -0.60 2.92
C ALA A 311 1.46 0.25 1.67
N ASP A 312 0.29 0.88 1.54
CA ASP A 312 0.02 1.83 0.45
C ASP A 312 0.37 3.25 0.87
N VAL A 313 0.12 3.60 2.14
CA VAL A 313 0.45 4.91 2.72
C VAL A 313 1.96 5.12 2.83
N ALA A 314 2.69 4.16 3.39
CA ALA A 314 4.12 4.26 3.63
C ALA A 314 4.82 2.97 3.17
N PRO A 315 4.93 2.75 1.84
CA PRO A 315 5.48 1.51 1.29
C PRO A 315 6.93 1.26 1.73
N CYS A 316 7.72 2.31 1.93
CA CYS A 316 9.09 2.17 2.42
C CYS A 316 9.20 1.61 3.85
N LEU A 317 8.12 1.69 4.63
CA LEU A 317 8.04 1.17 5.99
C LEU A 317 7.43 -0.22 6.04
N TRP A 318 6.38 -0.44 5.26
CA TRP A 318 5.50 -1.60 5.43
C TRP A 318 5.57 -2.61 4.29
N ARG A 319 6.48 -2.44 3.31
CA ARG A 319 6.71 -3.42 2.25
C ARG A 319 8.16 -3.93 2.27
N PRO A 320 8.39 -5.20 2.65
CA PRO A 320 9.71 -5.80 2.61
C PRO A 320 10.37 -5.65 1.24
N GLY A 321 11.65 -5.27 1.21
CA GLY A 321 12.43 -5.09 -0.02
C GLY A 321 12.09 -3.85 -0.85
N PHE A 322 11.04 -3.08 -0.52
CA PHE A 322 10.68 -1.88 -1.28
C PHE A 322 11.81 -0.84 -1.29
N LEU A 323 12.37 -0.51 -0.12
CA LEU A 323 13.47 0.45 -0.01
C LEU A 323 14.71 0.00 -0.78
N THR A 324 15.05 -1.29 -0.71
CA THR A 324 16.18 -1.87 -1.45
C THR A 324 15.97 -1.77 -2.96
N ALA A 325 14.78 -2.12 -3.45
CA ALA A 325 14.46 -2.01 -4.88
C ALA A 325 14.40 -0.54 -5.34
N LEU A 326 13.91 0.35 -4.50
CA LEU A 326 13.87 1.78 -4.76
C LEU A 326 15.28 2.36 -4.85
N SER A 327 16.15 2.10 -3.87
CA SER A 327 17.52 2.65 -3.86
C SER A 327 18.35 2.18 -5.05
N GLN A 328 18.24 0.89 -5.41
CA GLN A 328 18.92 0.32 -6.58
C GLN A 328 18.50 0.97 -7.90
N ARG A 329 17.26 1.45 -8.01
CA ARG A 329 16.75 2.12 -9.22
C ARG A 329 16.94 3.63 -9.16
N ALA A 330 16.87 4.22 -7.97
CA ALA A 330 17.01 5.64 -7.73
C ALA A 330 18.38 6.19 -8.17
N GLN A 331 19.44 5.39 -8.06
CA GLN A 331 20.79 5.78 -8.49
C GLN A 331 20.89 6.16 -9.99
N PHE A 332 19.96 5.67 -10.82
CA PHE A 332 19.94 5.97 -12.25
C PHE A 332 19.13 7.21 -12.60
N LEU A 333 18.34 7.75 -11.65
CA LEU A 333 17.47 8.89 -11.91
C LEU A 333 18.25 10.13 -12.39
N PRO A 334 19.38 10.52 -11.78
CA PRO A 334 20.13 11.70 -12.25
C PRO A 334 20.63 11.54 -13.69
N THR A 335 21.02 10.33 -14.09
CA THR A 335 21.47 10.04 -15.46
C THR A 335 20.31 10.11 -16.45
N ILE A 336 19.16 9.54 -16.09
CA ILE A 336 17.95 9.58 -16.91
C ILE A 336 17.44 11.03 -17.03
N GLY A 337 17.33 11.75 -15.93
CA GLY A 337 16.92 13.16 -15.88
C GLY A 337 17.77 14.04 -16.79
N ARG A 338 19.10 13.99 -16.65
CA ARG A 338 20.02 14.74 -17.53
C ARG A 338 19.89 14.36 -19.00
N SER A 339 19.68 13.08 -19.31
CA SER A 339 19.47 12.63 -20.69
C SER A 339 18.18 13.21 -21.29
N LEU A 340 17.09 13.25 -20.51
CA LEU A 340 15.83 13.86 -20.91
C LEU A 340 15.99 15.37 -21.13
N VAL A 341 16.62 16.10 -20.19
CA VAL A 341 16.87 17.53 -20.33
C VAL A 341 17.70 17.84 -21.58
N ARG A 342 18.79 17.08 -21.82
CA ARG A 342 19.66 17.27 -23.00
C ARG A 342 18.93 17.01 -24.32
N THR A 343 18.14 15.94 -24.38
CA THR A 343 17.41 15.58 -25.60
C THR A 343 16.35 16.62 -25.95
N VAL A 344 15.74 17.25 -24.94
CA VAL A 344 14.76 18.33 -25.12
C VAL A 344 15.41 19.65 -25.50
N GLY A 345 16.58 19.98 -24.93
CA GLY A 345 17.25 21.25 -25.19
C GLY A 345 18.03 21.33 -26.52
N SER A 346 18.41 20.20 -27.11
CA SER A 346 19.39 20.17 -28.22
C SER A 346 18.83 19.82 -29.60
N ARG A 347 17.60 19.29 -29.70
CA ARG A 347 17.05 18.84 -30.99
C ARG A 347 15.61 19.33 -31.18
N PRO A 348 15.17 19.57 -32.43
CA PRO A 348 13.75 19.75 -32.72
C PRO A 348 13.03 18.45 -32.37
N LEU A 349 12.39 18.45 -31.20
CA LEU A 349 11.53 17.36 -30.76
C LEU A 349 10.31 17.27 -31.67
N SER A 350 9.73 16.07 -31.78
CA SER A 350 8.36 15.99 -32.29
C SER A 350 7.46 16.83 -31.40
N ARG A 351 6.48 17.52 -32.00
CA ARG A 351 5.48 18.32 -31.28
C ARG A 351 4.85 17.54 -30.11
N THR A 352 4.57 16.25 -30.33
CA THR A 352 4.03 15.35 -29.31
C THR A 352 4.96 15.17 -28.11
N MET A 353 6.28 15.07 -28.31
CA MET A 353 7.24 14.93 -27.22
C MET A 353 7.44 16.26 -26.48
N GLN A 354 7.40 17.39 -27.20
CA GLN A 354 7.43 18.71 -26.59
C GLN A 354 6.20 18.96 -25.71
N GLU A 355 5.00 18.60 -26.19
CA GLU A 355 3.76 18.70 -25.41
C GLU A 355 3.81 17.80 -24.16
N LYS A 356 4.34 16.58 -24.26
CA LYS A 356 4.52 15.69 -23.10
C LYS A 356 5.53 16.26 -22.09
N TYR A 357 6.64 16.79 -22.57
CA TYR A 357 7.65 17.41 -21.70
C TYR A 357 7.11 18.66 -21.00
N GLN A 358 6.38 19.51 -21.73
CA GLN A 358 5.70 20.66 -21.13
C GLN A 358 4.70 20.22 -20.06
N ARG A 359 3.90 19.18 -20.30
CA ARG A 359 2.99 18.63 -19.27
C ARG A 359 3.72 18.11 -18.03
N LEU A 360 4.89 17.48 -18.21
CA LEU A 360 5.74 17.05 -17.10
C LEU A 360 6.32 18.26 -16.34
N ASN A 361 6.67 19.34 -17.05
CA ASN A 361 7.25 20.53 -16.45
C ASN A 361 6.21 21.44 -15.78
N ASP A 362 5.01 21.52 -16.34
CA ASP A 362 3.91 22.38 -15.87
C ASP A 362 3.27 21.83 -14.58
N GLY A 363 3.70 20.66 -14.10
CA GLY A 363 3.13 19.99 -12.91
C GLY A 363 1.63 19.66 -13.04
N SER A 364 1.06 19.89 -14.22
CA SER A 364 -0.37 19.89 -14.49
C SER A 364 -0.86 18.47 -14.77
N THR A 365 -0.85 17.66 -13.71
CA THR A 365 -1.66 16.44 -13.69
C THR A 365 -3.06 16.83 -13.22
N ASN A 366 -3.93 17.11 -14.21
CA ASN A 366 -5.38 17.30 -14.13
C ASN A 366 -5.99 17.17 -12.71
N GLY A 367 -6.19 18.31 -12.04
CA GLY A 367 -7.18 18.47 -10.95
C GLY A 367 -6.87 17.86 -9.58
N GLY A 368 -5.72 17.21 -9.38
CA GLY A 368 -5.35 16.66 -8.08
C GLY A 368 -4.78 17.70 -7.10
N PRO A 369 -4.64 17.36 -5.79
CA PRO A 369 -3.98 18.19 -4.77
C PRO A 369 -2.48 18.45 -5.05
N SER A 370 -1.95 18.04 -6.21
CA SER A 370 -0.59 18.26 -6.69
C SER A 370 -0.26 19.72 -7.00
N SER A 371 -1.22 20.66 -6.95
CA SER A 371 -0.97 22.11 -7.15
C SER A 371 -0.04 22.75 -6.10
N LEU A 372 0.42 22.01 -5.10
CA LEU A 372 1.33 22.48 -4.06
C LEU A 372 2.79 22.60 -4.53
N MET A 373 3.10 22.14 -5.75
CA MET A 373 4.44 22.18 -6.35
C MET A 373 4.71 23.52 -7.06
N GLN A 374 4.74 24.65 -6.36
CA GLN A 374 5.03 25.95 -6.99
C GLN A 374 6.54 26.18 -7.18
N SER A 375 6.94 26.42 -8.43
CA SER A 375 8.22 27.02 -8.85
C SER A 375 9.50 26.25 -8.49
N LEU A 376 9.59 24.99 -8.92
CA LEU A 376 10.88 24.29 -8.99
C LEU A 376 11.61 24.64 -10.28
N ARG A 377 12.94 24.45 -10.30
CA ARG A 377 13.66 24.49 -11.57
C ARG A 377 13.15 23.34 -12.45
N PRO A 378 13.12 23.51 -13.78
CA PRO A 378 12.66 22.45 -14.68
C PRO A 378 13.35 21.10 -14.47
N ASP A 379 14.64 21.13 -14.13
CA ASP A 379 15.43 19.93 -13.85
C ASP A 379 14.91 19.16 -12.62
N ASP A 380 14.55 19.87 -11.54
CA ASP A 380 14.04 19.28 -10.30
C ASP A 380 12.64 18.70 -10.49
N ALA A 381 11.82 19.30 -11.36
CA ALA A 381 10.50 18.79 -11.70
C ALA A 381 10.58 17.42 -12.38
N ILE A 382 11.53 17.24 -13.31
CA ILE A 382 11.73 15.96 -14.00
C ILE A 382 12.17 14.89 -13.01
N ASP A 383 13.15 15.19 -12.15
CA ASP A 383 13.64 14.23 -11.16
C ASP A 383 12.53 13.84 -10.17
N SER A 384 11.70 14.80 -9.74
CA SER A 384 10.50 14.56 -8.94
C SER A 384 9.50 13.62 -9.63
N HIS A 385 9.19 13.87 -10.90
CA HIS A 385 8.28 13.02 -11.67
C HIS A 385 8.81 11.60 -11.88
N LEU A 386 10.10 11.48 -12.20
CA LEU A 386 10.76 10.18 -12.33
C LEU A 386 10.74 9.40 -11.01
N TRP A 387 10.97 10.09 -9.89
CA TRP A 387 10.88 9.49 -8.55
C TRP A 387 9.46 8.98 -8.25
N ILE A 388 8.43 9.82 -8.45
CA ILE A 388 7.03 9.45 -8.21
C ILE A 388 6.63 8.26 -9.08
N HIS A 389 7.02 8.28 -10.36
CA HIS A 389 6.76 7.17 -11.28
C HIS A 389 7.46 5.89 -10.79
N LEU A 390 8.73 5.98 -10.37
CA LEU A 390 9.47 4.86 -9.83
C LEU A 390 8.78 4.27 -8.60
N GLN A 391 8.37 5.11 -7.64
CA GLN A 391 7.63 4.70 -6.44
C GLN A 391 6.35 3.96 -6.80
N LYS A 392 5.50 4.56 -7.66
CA LYS A 392 4.24 3.94 -8.11
C LYS A 392 4.46 2.59 -8.80
N SER A 393 5.48 2.51 -9.66
CA SER A 393 5.81 1.27 -10.39
C SER A 393 6.28 0.14 -9.47
N LEU A 394 6.94 0.46 -8.35
CA LEU A 394 7.38 -0.51 -7.36
C LEU A 394 6.21 -1.00 -6.50
N VAL A 395 5.30 -0.09 -6.15
CA VAL A 395 4.07 -0.43 -5.40
C VAL A 395 3.19 -1.42 -6.18
N SER A 396 3.11 -1.30 -7.51
CA SER A 396 2.32 -2.25 -8.31
C SER A 396 3.02 -3.60 -8.55
N LYS A 397 4.36 -3.60 -8.67
CA LYS A 397 5.15 -4.80 -9.01
C LYS A 397 5.48 -5.67 -7.79
N ILE A 398 5.70 -5.09 -6.61
CA ILE A 398 6.06 -5.84 -5.41
C ILE A 398 4.78 -6.35 -4.76
N SER A 399 4.53 -7.66 -4.92
CA SER A 399 3.50 -8.32 -4.13
C SER A 399 3.88 -8.24 -2.66
N ILE A 400 2.89 -7.93 -1.83
CA ILE A 400 3.05 -8.04 -0.39
C ILE A 400 3.13 -9.54 -0.12
N GLY A 401 4.36 -10.05 0.07
CA GLY A 401 4.59 -11.43 0.47
C GLY A 401 3.83 -11.76 1.75
N SER A 402 3.69 -13.06 2.05
CA SER A 402 3.08 -13.45 3.32
C SER A 402 3.98 -13.01 4.48
N PHE A 403 3.56 -12.01 5.24
CA PHE A 403 4.22 -11.68 6.50
C PHE A 403 4.14 -12.85 7.48
N GLY A 404 5.19 -12.97 8.29
CA GLY A 404 5.13 -13.74 9.53
C GLY A 404 4.00 -13.26 10.46
N ALA A 405 3.84 -13.89 11.61
CA ALA A 405 2.96 -13.35 12.65
C ALA A 405 3.53 -12.02 13.17
N PHE A 406 2.65 -11.05 13.41
CA PHE A 406 2.89 -9.79 14.13
C PHE A 406 2.62 -9.93 15.63
N CYS A 407 2.02 -11.06 16.05
CA CYS A 407 1.89 -11.44 17.45
C CYS A 407 1.97 -12.96 17.55
N GLN A 408 2.96 -13.50 18.26
CA GLN A 408 3.11 -14.93 18.44
C GLN A 408 3.04 -15.25 19.93
N SER A 409 2.05 -16.05 20.33
CA SER A 409 2.02 -16.61 21.69
C SER A 409 3.28 -17.45 21.84
N ARG A 410 4.06 -17.20 22.91
CA ARG A 410 5.25 -17.98 23.29
C ARG A 410 4.90 -19.41 23.72
N ALA A 411 3.77 -19.95 23.27
CA ALA A 411 3.41 -21.34 23.41
C ALA A 411 4.58 -22.17 22.88
N ARG A 412 5.33 -22.70 23.85
CA ARG A 412 6.61 -23.39 23.75
C ARG A 412 6.74 -24.08 22.40
N LEU A 413 7.54 -23.49 21.50
CA LEU A 413 8.21 -24.31 20.50
C LEU A 413 8.85 -25.45 21.31
N PRO A 414 8.52 -26.72 21.01
CA PRO A 414 9.21 -27.83 21.63
C PRO A 414 10.70 -27.57 21.44
N PRO A 415 11.50 -27.41 22.51
CA PRO A 415 12.94 -27.41 22.35
C PRO A 415 13.28 -28.73 21.63
N ASP A 416 14.05 -28.65 20.56
CA ASP A 416 14.57 -29.81 19.80
C ASP A 416 13.78 -30.39 18.63
N ALA A 417 12.82 -29.66 18.03
CA ALA A 417 12.49 -29.96 16.62
C ALA A 417 13.55 -29.31 15.71
N SER A 418 14.76 -29.88 15.67
CA SER A 418 15.81 -29.50 14.74
C SER A 418 15.26 -29.61 13.31
N PHE A 419 15.14 -28.48 12.63
CA PHE A 419 14.79 -28.38 11.20
C PHE A 419 15.96 -28.82 10.30
N ASP A 420 16.67 -29.87 10.68
CA ASP A 420 17.90 -30.35 10.01
C ASP A 420 17.70 -31.70 9.28
N ASP A 421 16.46 -32.17 9.11
CA ASP A 421 16.19 -33.51 8.55
C ASP A 421 15.13 -33.50 7.43
N MET A 422 15.27 -32.57 6.47
CA MET A 422 14.49 -32.59 5.21
C MET A 422 15.36 -32.20 4.00
N LEU A 423 16.59 -32.71 3.95
CA LEU A 423 17.40 -32.74 2.73
C LEU A 423 17.96 -34.15 2.50
N ASP A 424 17.10 -35.16 2.52
CA ASP A 424 17.45 -36.48 1.96
C ASP A 424 16.18 -37.17 1.44
N ASP A 425 15.81 -36.87 0.19
CA ASP A 425 14.99 -37.75 -0.67
C ASP A 425 14.74 -37.09 -2.05
N THR A 426 15.80 -36.81 -2.80
CA THR A 426 15.72 -36.73 -4.27
C THR A 426 17.01 -37.26 -4.89
N GLN A 427 17.28 -38.56 -4.74
CA GLN A 427 18.29 -39.23 -5.55
C GLN A 427 17.90 -40.69 -5.86
N ALA A 428 16.84 -40.87 -6.63
CA ALA A 428 16.65 -42.08 -7.42
C ALA A 428 15.89 -41.73 -8.71
N GLU A 429 16.35 -42.30 -9.83
CA GLU A 429 15.82 -42.17 -11.19
C GLU A 429 16.16 -40.88 -11.96
N ASN A 430 17.30 -40.87 -12.66
CA ASN A 430 17.28 -40.97 -14.13
C ASN A 430 18.69 -41.17 -14.70
N GLU A 431 19.15 -42.42 -14.72
CA GLU A 431 20.34 -42.82 -15.47
C GLU A 431 19.91 -43.26 -16.87
N ARG A 432 19.78 -42.29 -17.80
CA ARG A 432 19.78 -42.57 -19.25
C ARG A 432 20.54 -41.47 -20.00
N ARG A 433 21.82 -41.72 -20.25
CA ARG A 433 22.62 -41.04 -21.28
C ARG A 433 22.04 -41.31 -22.67
N PRO A 434 22.04 -40.30 -23.55
CA PRO A 434 22.35 -40.49 -24.96
C PRO A 434 23.66 -39.77 -25.34
N PRO A 435 24.27 -40.14 -26.48
CA PRO A 435 25.66 -39.85 -26.77
C PRO A 435 25.88 -38.44 -27.31
N GLU A 436 27.11 -37.99 -27.11
CA GLU A 436 27.73 -36.78 -27.64
C GLU A 436 27.54 -36.67 -29.15
N SER A 437 26.94 -35.56 -29.59
CA SER A 437 27.14 -35.05 -30.94
C SER A 437 27.61 -33.61 -30.85
N SER A 438 28.89 -33.42 -31.17
CA SER A 438 29.54 -32.15 -31.42
C SER A 438 28.81 -31.39 -32.54
N GLY A 439 28.04 -30.38 -32.13
CA GLY A 439 27.38 -29.44 -33.02
C GLY A 439 27.78 -28.03 -32.64
N GLN A 440 28.83 -27.52 -33.29
CA GLN A 440 29.30 -26.14 -33.19
C GLN A 440 28.25 -25.22 -33.83
N ALA A 441 27.42 -24.58 -33.00
CA ALA A 441 26.41 -23.63 -33.45
C ALA A 441 27.04 -22.22 -33.53
N ASP A 442 27.34 -21.83 -34.76
CA ASP A 442 27.76 -20.49 -35.18
C ASP A 442 26.58 -19.51 -35.02
N ILE A 443 26.66 -18.61 -34.04
CA ILE A 443 25.65 -17.57 -33.82
C ILE A 443 25.92 -16.40 -34.78
N ARG A 444 25.33 -16.47 -35.97
CA ARG A 444 25.23 -15.31 -36.89
C ARG A 444 24.12 -14.36 -36.42
N VAL A 445 24.51 -13.26 -35.78
CA VAL A 445 23.63 -12.10 -35.56
C VAL A 445 23.41 -11.41 -36.92
N LYS A 446 22.24 -11.59 -37.52
CA LYS A 446 21.79 -10.79 -38.67
C LYS A 446 21.26 -9.45 -38.15
N ALA A 447 22.06 -8.40 -38.30
CA ALA A 447 21.57 -7.03 -38.26
C ALA A 447 20.66 -6.80 -39.48
N ILE A 448 19.38 -6.50 -39.23
CA ILE A 448 18.46 -6.03 -40.26
C ILE A 448 18.69 -4.52 -40.38
N ILE A 449 19.54 -4.12 -41.33
CA ILE A 449 19.63 -2.73 -41.78
C ILE A 449 18.44 -2.48 -42.69
N GLY A 450 17.47 -1.71 -42.20
CA GLY A 450 16.37 -1.19 -42.99
C GLY A 450 16.91 -0.20 -44.02
N LYS A 451 16.68 -0.51 -45.29
CA LYS A 451 16.96 0.31 -46.47
C LYS A 451 16.01 1.52 -46.45
N GLU A 452 16.55 2.73 -46.42
CA GLU A 452 15.80 3.94 -46.76
C GLU A 452 15.52 3.94 -48.26
N GLU A 453 14.25 3.85 -48.65
CA GLU A 453 13.81 4.15 -50.00
C GLU A 453 13.46 5.63 -50.08
N GLY A 454 14.10 6.29 -51.05
CA GLY A 454 13.96 7.71 -51.31
C GLY A 454 12.55 8.10 -51.73
N LEU A 455 12.17 9.31 -51.32
CA LEU A 455 10.99 9.97 -51.83
C LEU A 455 11.38 11.25 -52.57
N HIS A 456 10.78 11.32 -53.76
CA HIS A 456 11.02 12.26 -54.83
C HIS A 456 10.81 13.72 -54.44
N SER A 457 11.76 14.55 -54.89
CA SER A 457 11.60 15.97 -55.08
C SER A 457 10.61 16.25 -56.20
N HIS A 458 9.47 16.85 -55.86
CA HIS A 458 8.65 17.57 -56.83
C HIS A 458 8.92 19.07 -56.68
N GLN A 459 9.73 19.59 -57.60
CA GLN A 459 9.78 21.00 -57.94
C GLN A 459 8.49 21.38 -58.66
N SER A 460 7.92 22.54 -58.30
CA SER A 460 7.25 23.39 -59.26
C SER A 460 7.34 24.87 -58.87
N PRO A 461 7.27 25.77 -59.85
CA PRO A 461 7.85 27.11 -59.79
C PRO A 461 6.78 28.20 -59.64
N GLY A 462 7.20 29.39 -59.20
CA GLY A 462 6.49 30.62 -59.57
C GLY A 462 6.72 31.79 -58.61
N PRO A 463 6.70 33.04 -59.12
CA PRO A 463 7.65 34.06 -58.70
C PRO A 463 7.01 35.37 -58.21
N ASN A 464 7.89 36.32 -57.89
CA ASN A 464 7.70 37.78 -57.82
C ASN A 464 7.22 38.37 -56.48
N GLY A 465 8.05 39.25 -55.96
CA GLY A 465 7.76 40.15 -54.85
C GLY A 465 9.05 40.82 -54.36
N ASP A 466 9.53 41.77 -55.17
CA ASP A 466 10.64 42.67 -54.86
C ASP A 466 10.31 43.66 -53.72
N ASP A 467 11.38 44.32 -53.25
CA ASP A 467 11.45 45.56 -52.45
C ASP A 467 11.25 45.38 -50.92
N ASP A 468 12.09 45.90 -50.02
CA ASP A 468 13.30 46.71 -50.14
C ASP A 468 13.99 46.79 -48.75
N LEU A 469 15.31 47.05 -48.77
CA LEU A 469 16.09 47.83 -47.78
C LEU A 469 15.88 47.60 -46.26
N PHE A 470 16.86 46.98 -45.60
CA PHE A 470 17.65 47.64 -44.54
C PHE A 470 18.95 46.86 -44.30
N THR A 471 20.06 47.44 -44.72
CA THR A 471 21.42 47.01 -44.37
C THR A 471 21.89 47.91 -43.23
N GLU A 472 22.20 47.35 -42.06
CA GLU A 472 23.24 47.95 -41.24
C GLU A 472 24.05 46.87 -40.50
N LYS A 473 25.35 46.96 -40.76
CA LYS A 473 26.43 46.17 -40.17
C LYS A 473 26.58 46.53 -38.71
N LEU A 474 26.85 45.55 -37.85
CA LEU A 474 27.78 45.72 -36.75
C LEU A 474 28.52 44.39 -36.49
N LEU A 475 29.83 44.48 -36.64
CA LEU A 475 30.85 43.46 -36.41
C LEU A 475 30.95 43.13 -34.91
N GLY A 476 31.35 41.90 -34.59
CA GLY A 476 31.91 41.61 -33.26
C GLY A 476 32.06 40.13 -32.92
N GLU A 477 33.23 39.58 -33.27
CA GLU A 477 33.95 38.54 -32.54
C GLU A 477 33.37 37.10 -32.51
N GLU A 478 33.76 36.31 -33.52
CA GLU A 478 33.80 34.86 -33.44
C GLU A 478 35.10 34.42 -32.73
N SER A 479 34.97 33.86 -31.53
CA SER A 479 36.04 33.13 -30.86
C SER A 479 36.08 31.70 -31.39
N HIS A 480 37.09 31.39 -32.21
CA HIS A 480 37.47 30.05 -32.61
C HIS A 480 37.92 29.26 -31.36
N PHE A 481 37.17 28.23 -30.96
CA PHE A 481 37.60 27.22 -30.00
C PHE A 481 37.90 25.94 -30.77
N GLU A 482 39.17 25.70 -31.04
CA GLU A 482 39.69 24.47 -31.63
C GLU A 482 39.89 23.47 -30.48
N ILE A 483 39.03 22.44 -30.43
CA ILE A 483 39.20 21.32 -29.50
C ILE A 483 39.83 20.18 -30.29
N ASP A 484 41.08 19.90 -29.92
CA ASP A 484 41.89 18.79 -30.39
C ASP A 484 41.29 17.46 -29.89
N TYR A 485 40.82 16.62 -30.80
CA TYR A 485 40.38 15.26 -30.48
C TYR A 485 41.57 14.32 -30.64
N GLY A 486 42.18 13.98 -29.52
CA GLY A 486 43.15 12.90 -29.46
C GLY A 486 42.48 11.56 -29.74
N ASP A 487 42.95 10.87 -30.78
CA ASP A 487 42.65 9.47 -31.08
C ASP A 487 43.06 8.60 -29.87
N GLY A 488 42.06 8.13 -29.14
CA GLY A 488 42.19 7.06 -28.16
C GLY A 488 41.18 5.98 -28.52
N GLU A 489 41.68 4.89 -29.13
CA GLU A 489 40.93 3.64 -29.22
C GLU A 489 40.65 3.13 -27.80
N GLU A 490 39.42 3.30 -27.33
CA GLU A 490 38.88 2.57 -26.18
C GLU A 490 37.70 1.70 -26.64
N ASP A 491 37.78 0.42 -26.30
CA ASP A 491 36.78 -0.61 -26.56
C ASP A 491 35.43 -0.26 -25.90
N ASP A 492 34.49 0.20 -26.71
CA ASP A 492 33.11 0.46 -26.32
C ASP A 492 32.28 -0.85 -26.24
N ASP A 493 32.40 -1.56 -25.12
CA ASP A 493 31.35 -2.49 -24.67
C ASP A 493 30.16 -1.67 -24.14
N ILE A 494 29.34 -1.16 -25.07
CA ILE A 494 28.08 -0.47 -24.77
C ILE A 494 27.10 -1.49 -24.16
N LEU A 495 27.04 -1.50 -22.83
CA LEU A 495 25.96 -2.12 -22.07
C LEU A 495 24.60 -1.52 -22.49
N LEU A 496 23.87 -2.24 -23.34
CA LEU A 496 22.54 -1.94 -23.88
C LEU A 496 21.38 -1.88 -22.84
N CYS A 497 21.67 -1.65 -21.56
CA CYS A 497 20.68 -1.71 -20.48
C CYS A 497 19.92 -0.40 -20.09
N PRO A 498 20.14 0.81 -20.63
CA PRO A 498 19.28 1.96 -20.29
C PRO A 498 17.96 2.05 -21.08
N ILE A 499 17.88 1.43 -22.26
CA ILE A 499 16.79 1.73 -23.23
C ILE A 499 15.43 1.18 -22.79
N ILE A 500 15.39 0.08 -22.04
CA ILE A 500 14.14 -0.55 -21.61
C ILE A 500 13.42 0.32 -20.56
N VAL A 501 14.16 0.96 -19.66
CA VAL A 501 13.60 1.85 -18.62
C VAL A 501 13.00 3.10 -19.25
N CYS A 502 13.68 3.71 -20.24
CA CYS A 502 13.15 4.87 -20.96
C CYS A 502 11.85 4.56 -21.72
N LYS A 503 11.70 3.35 -22.28
CA LYS A 503 10.48 2.95 -23.00
C LYS A 503 9.26 2.78 -22.09
N GLU A 504 9.40 2.31 -20.84
CA GLU A 504 8.27 2.24 -19.90
C GLU A 504 7.85 3.63 -19.43
N VAL A 505 8.80 4.52 -19.10
CA VAL A 505 8.52 5.89 -18.64
C VAL A 505 7.84 6.74 -19.74
N LEU A 506 8.23 6.58 -21.01
CA LEU A 506 7.65 7.32 -22.13
C LEU A 506 6.30 6.77 -22.63
N LYS A 507 5.94 5.53 -22.25
CA LYS A 507 4.64 4.93 -22.58
C LYS A 507 3.55 5.30 -21.56
N SER A 508 3.92 5.59 -20.32
CA SER A 508 2.99 5.93 -19.23
C SER A 508 2.69 7.44 -19.13
N ALA A 509 3.59 8.29 -19.62
CA ALA A 509 3.37 9.72 -19.90
C ALA A 509 2.80 9.92 -21.31
#